data_AF-A0A969QEK2-F1
#
_entry.id   AF-A0A969QEK2-F1
#
_cell.length_a   1.000
_cell.length_b   1.000
_cell.length_c   1.000
_cell.angle_alpha   90.00
_cell.angle_beta   90.00
_cell.angle_gamma   90.00
#
_symmetry.space_group_name_H-M   'P 1'
#
loop_
_entity.id
_entity.type
_entity.pdbx_description
1 polymer ?
#
loop_
_entity_poly.entity_id
_entity_poly.type
_entity_poly.pdbx_seq_one_letter_code
_entity_poly.pdbx_strand_id
1 'polypeptide(L)'
;MPVPFYTKTLNDRQQLTDYDRAQPQALKTLHDSRIKGIHASSDRAIPTFAAWITKTKHWQPTISKFQQRGGKVIFVRMPVSQSRWKFEQKIYPPDRYWQPWMNQLNIKSVHFANYPDLSKFQLADTSHLDMRDKPDFTKAWLTHIQE
;
A
#
# COMPACT_ATOMS: atom_id res chain seq x y z
N MET A 1 15.13 -12.95 0.86
CA MET A 1 15.48 -11.52 0.97
C MET A 1 16.98 -11.37 0.77
N PRO A 2 17.47 -10.21 0.30
CA PRO A 2 18.90 -9.98 0.18
C PRO A 2 19.64 -10.26 1.50
N VAL A 3 20.85 -10.81 1.41
CA VAL A 3 21.77 -10.97 2.54
C VAL A 3 22.72 -9.75 2.55
N PRO A 4 23.02 -9.15 3.71
CA PRO A 4 22.52 -9.50 5.04
C PRO A 4 21.02 -9.21 5.17
N PHE A 5 20.33 -10.05 5.96
CA PHE A 5 18.92 -9.81 6.29
C PHE A 5 18.80 -8.46 6.99
N TYR A 6 18.07 -7.55 6.36
CA TYR A 6 17.82 -6.22 6.87
C TYR A 6 16.41 -6.08 7.48
N THR A 7 15.67 -7.17 7.60
CA THR A 7 14.37 -7.17 8.28
C THR A 7 14.45 -7.95 9.58
N LYS A 8 14.03 -7.34 10.67
CA LYS A 8 13.86 -7.97 11.99
C LYS A 8 12.38 -8.05 12.35
N THR A 9 11.89 -9.22 12.68
CA THR A 9 10.54 -9.40 13.25
C THR A 9 10.62 -9.34 14.77
N LEU A 10 9.79 -8.51 15.38
CA LEU A 10 9.66 -8.38 16.84
C LEU A 10 8.58 -9.33 17.39
N ASN A 11 8.50 -9.45 18.72
CA ASN A 11 7.54 -10.35 19.39
C ASN A 11 6.08 -9.99 19.15
N ASP A 12 5.80 -8.70 18.89
CA ASP A 12 4.48 -8.18 18.51
C ASP A 12 4.18 -8.34 17.00
N ARG A 13 5.02 -9.09 16.27
CA ARG A 13 4.97 -9.31 14.82
C ARG A 13 5.23 -8.07 13.98
N GLN A 14 5.70 -6.98 14.58
CA GLN A 14 6.22 -5.84 13.82
C GLN A 14 7.45 -6.26 13.02
N GLN A 15 7.49 -5.89 11.75
CA GLN A 15 8.70 -5.97 10.94
C GLN A 15 9.40 -4.61 10.90
N LEU A 16 10.70 -4.65 11.18
CA LEU A 16 11.63 -3.54 11.10
C LEU A 16 12.56 -3.77 9.91
N THR A 17 12.32 -3.04 8.82
CA THR A 17 13.14 -3.11 7.60
C THR A 17 14.13 -1.95 7.62
N ASP A 18 15.43 -2.26 7.68
CA ASP A 18 16.53 -1.31 7.79
C ASP A 18 17.35 -1.29 6.50
N TYR A 19 16.96 -0.44 5.56
CA TYR A 19 17.60 -0.40 4.24
C TYR A 19 19.06 0.06 4.27
N ASP A 20 19.53 0.72 5.34
CA ASP A 20 20.94 1.12 5.47
C ASP A 20 21.86 -0.08 5.69
N ARG A 21 21.33 -1.17 6.26
CA ARG A 21 22.07 -2.43 6.43
C ARG A 21 22.12 -3.27 5.17
N ALA A 22 21.29 -2.97 4.19
CA ALA A 22 21.20 -3.74 2.97
C ALA A 22 22.31 -3.33 1.98
N GLN A 23 22.85 -4.30 1.24
CA GLN A 23 23.80 -4.01 0.17
C GLN A 23 23.09 -3.22 -0.95
N PRO A 24 23.60 -2.04 -1.38
CA PRO A 24 22.91 -1.19 -2.36
C PRO A 24 22.57 -1.92 -3.66
N GLN A 25 23.51 -2.73 -4.17
CA GLN A 25 23.29 -3.52 -5.38
C GLN A 25 22.17 -4.55 -5.18
N ALA A 26 22.06 -5.14 -4.00
CA ALA A 26 21.05 -6.14 -3.72
C ALA A 26 19.66 -5.52 -3.55
N LEU A 27 19.57 -4.30 -3.00
CA LEU A 27 18.32 -3.51 -3.00
C LEU A 27 17.89 -3.16 -4.41
N LYS A 28 18.83 -2.70 -5.26
CA LYS A 28 18.53 -2.41 -6.67
C LYS A 28 18.01 -3.65 -7.40
N THR A 29 18.69 -4.79 -7.25
CA THR A 29 18.24 -6.06 -7.85
C THR A 29 16.86 -6.47 -7.35
N LEU A 30 16.57 -6.31 -6.06
CA LEU A 30 15.25 -6.59 -5.50
C LEU A 30 14.18 -5.65 -6.09
N HIS A 31 14.46 -4.36 -6.17
CA HIS A 31 13.58 -3.35 -6.77
C HIS A 31 13.24 -3.73 -8.21
N ASP A 32 14.26 -3.93 -9.04
CA ASP A 32 14.12 -4.23 -10.47
C ASP A 32 13.36 -5.55 -10.67
N SER A 33 13.64 -6.57 -9.85
CA SER A 33 12.92 -7.84 -9.87
C SER A 33 11.43 -7.67 -9.56
N ARG A 34 11.08 -6.86 -8.55
CA ARG A 34 9.68 -6.59 -8.19
C ARG A 34 8.95 -5.80 -9.26
N ILE A 35 9.58 -4.76 -9.83
CA ILE A 35 9.01 -4.00 -10.95
C ILE A 35 8.77 -4.92 -12.15
N LYS A 36 9.74 -5.78 -12.50
CA LYS A 36 9.58 -6.78 -13.56
C LYS A 36 8.41 -7.73 -13.29
N GLY A 37 8.29 -8.24 -12.06
CA GLY A 37 7.19 -9.12 -11.67
C GLY A 37 5.82 -8.43 -11.74
N ILE A 38 5.75 -7.16 -11.34
CA ILE A 38 4.55 -6.33 -11.46
C ILE A 38 4.16 -6.14 -12.92
N HIS A 39 5.11 -5.82 -13.80
CA HIS A 39 4.86 -5.69 -15.24
C HIS A 39 4.40 -7.02 -15.88
N ALA A 40 5.09 -8.11 -15.60
CA ALA A 40 4.68 -9.43 -16.10
C ALA A 40 3.28 -9.83 -15.62
N SER A 41 2.89 -9.38 -14.41
CA SER A 41 1.55 -9.65 -13.90
C SER A 41 0.43 -8.90 -14.65
N SER A 42 0.73 -7.76 -15.29
CA SER A 42 -0.23 -6.96 -16.07
C SER A 42 -0.44 -7.41 -17.50
N ASP A 43 0.36 -8.33 -18.03
CA ASP A 43 0.10 -8.95 -19.33
C ASP A 43 -1.22 -9.76 -19.31
N ARG A 44 -1.74 -10.03 -18.11
CA ARG A 44 -3.10 -10.55 -17.92
C ARG A 44 -4.13 -9.44 -18.16
N ALA A 45 -5.23 -9.79 -18.83
CA ALA A 45 -6.33 -8.87 -19.08
C ALA A 45 -6.79 -8.20 -17.77
N ILE A 46 -6.69 -6.86 -17.73
CA ILE A 46 -7.11 -6.08 -16.57
C ILE A 46 -8.62 -6.24 -16.45
N PRO A 47 -9.15 -6.72 -15.31
CA PRO A 47 -10.58 -6.88 -15.14
C PRO A 47 -11.26 -5.52 -15.23
N THR A 48 -12.41 -5.45 -15.91
CA THR A 48 -13.27 -4.26 -15.85
C THR A 48 -13.65 -3.95 -14.40
N PHE A 49 -14.04 -2.71 -14.11
CA PHE A 49 -14.51 -2.35 -12.77
C PHE A 49 -15.61 -3.30 -12.27
N ALA A 50 -16.57 -3.69 -13.12
CA ALA A 50 -17.65 -4.63 -12.77
C ALA A 50 -17.13 -6.02 -12.38
N ALA A 51 -16.14 -6.55 -13.11
CA ALA A 51 -15.53 -7.84 -12.78
C ALA A 51 -14.65 -7.74 -11.51
N TRP A 52 -13.93 -6.62 -11.36
CA TRP A 52 -13.07 -6.36 -10.22
C TRP A 52 -13.86 -6.18 -8.93
N ILE A 53 -14.90 -5.33 -8.93
CA ILE A 53 -15.70 -5.00 -7.74
C ILE A 53 -16.44 -6.22 -7.20
N THR A 54 -16.84 -7.14 -8.08
CA THR A 54 -17.47 -8.41 -7.67
C THR A 54 -16.54 -9.24 -6.77
N LYS A 55 -15.23 -9.19 -6.98
CA LYS A 55 -14.24 -9.89 -6.13
C LYS A 55 -14.09 -9.26 -4.75
N THR A 56 -14.57 -8.03 -4.56
CA THR A 56 -14.48 -7.28 -3.30
C THR A 56 -15.71 -7.42 -2.40
N LYS A 57 -16.76 -8.13 -2.84
CA LYS A 57 -18.05 -8.25 -2.13
C LYS A 57 -17.94 -8.76 -0.69
N HIS A 58 -16.88 -9.51 -0.37
CA HIS A 58 -16.62 -10.03 0.96
C HIS A 58 -16.29 -8.95 2.02
N TRP A 59 -15.95 -7.74 1.59
CA TRP A 59 -15.64 -6.63 2.49
C TRP A 59 -16.89 -6.12 3.22
N GLN A 60 -18.00 -5.90 2.53
CA GLN A 60 -19.20 -5.26 3.11
C GLN A 60 -19.70 -5.98 4.38
N PRO A 61 -19.91 -7.31 4.41
CA PRO A 61 -20.37 -8.00 5.61
C PRO A 61 -19.38 -7.89 6.78
N THR A 62 -18.08 -7.91 6.47
CA THR A 62 -17.00 -7.81 7.48
C THR A 62 -16.99 -6.43 8.12
N ILE A 63 -17.08 -5.39 7.29
CA ILE A 63 -17.19 -3.99 7.75
C ILE A 63 -18.41 -3.80 8.62
N SER A 64 -19.59 -4.22 8.15
CA SER A 64 -20.84 -4.06 8.90
C SER A 64 -20.78 -4.77 10.25
N LYS A 65 -20.21 -5.98 10.31
CA LYS A 65 -20.02 -6.71 11.57
C LYS A 65 -19.09 -5.98 12.55
N PHE A 66 -18.03 -5.34 12.05
CA PHE A 66 -17.12 -4.56 12.90
C PHE A 66 -17.78 -3.28 13.42
N GLN A 67 -18.52 -2.58 12.56
CA GLN A 67 -19.24 -1.35 12.91
C GLN A 67 -20.39 -1.59 13.88
N GLN A 68 -21.15 -2.67 13.73
CA GLN A 68 -22.20 -3.07 14.68
C GLN A 68 -21.67 -3.32 16.10
N ARG A 69 -20.37 -3.62 16.24
CA ARG A 69 -19.70 -3.79 17.53
C ARG A 69 -19.10 -2.48 18.08
N GLY A 70 -19.43 -1.34 17.47
CA GLY A 70 -18.92 -0.01 17.83
C GLY A 70 -17.54 0.31 17.23
N GLY A 71 -16.99 -0.55 16.37
CA GLY A 71 -15.69 -0.31 15.74
C GLY A 71 -15.76 0.69 14.59
N LYS A 72 -14.72 1.52 14.44
CA LYS A 72 -14.55 2.40 13.26
C LYS A 72 -13.60 1.73 12.26
N VAL A 73 -13.95 1.77 10.97
CA VAL A 73 -13.11 1.21 9.89
C VAL A 73 -12.62 2.35 9.03
N ILE A 74 -11.32 2.36 8.75
CA ILE A 74 -10.67 3.28 7.80
C ILE A 74 -9.83 2.44 6.85
N PHE A 75 -9.98 2.66 5.54
CA PHE A 75 -9.12 2.04 4.54
C PHE A 75 -7.92 2.93 4.23
N VAL A 76 -6.72 2.37 4.26
CA VAL A 76 -5.49 3.12 3.96
C VAL A 76 -4.79 2.49 2.77
N ARG A 77 -4.65 3.25 1.69
CA ARG A 77 -3.74 2.91 0.60
C ARG A 77 -2.35 3.46 0.94
N MET A 78 -1.48 2.59 1.46
CA MET A 78 -0.07 2.85 1.73
C MET A 78 0.70 3.34 0.50
N PRO A 79 1.80 4.10 0.60
CA PRO A 79 2.60 4.54 -0.54
C PRO A 79 3.31 3.37 -1.26
N VAL A 80 3.65 3.61 -2.54
CA VAL A 80 4.54 2.75 -3.34
C VAL A 80 5.59 3.60 -4.05
N SER A 81 6.69 2.99 -4.51
CA SER A 81 7.72 3.72 -5.24
C SER A 81 7.14 4.44 -6.46
N GLN A 82 7.77 5.54 -6.87
CA GLN A 82 7.31 6.33 -8.01
C GLN A 82 7.23 5.49 -9.31
N SER A 83 8.20 4.59 -9.52
CA SER A 83 8.22 3.66 -10.66
C SER A 83 6.99 2.76 -10.68
N ARG A 84 6.66 2.15 -9.54
CA ARG A 84 5.47 1.32 -9.36
C ARG A 84 4.19 2.13 -9.49
N TRP A 85 4.14 3.34 -8.93
CA TRP A 85 2.96 4.19 -8.99
C TRP A 85 2.61 4.64 -10.41
N LYS A 86 3.61 5.01 -11.21
CA LYS A 86 3.41 5.36 -12.64
C LYS A 86 2.79 4.20 -13.43
N PHE A 87 3.13 2.98 -13.07
CA PHE A 87 2.57 1.79 -13.68
C PHE A 87 1.16 1.49 -13.18
N GLU A 88 0.93 1.49 -11.86
CA GLU A 88 -0.37 1.21 -11.26
C GLU A 88 -1.45 2.20 -11.72
N GLN A 89 -1.11 3.48 -11.92
CA GLN A 89 -2.05 4.47 -12.48
C GLN A 89 -2.55 4.11 -13.89
N LYS A 90 -1.77 3.37 -14.67
CA LYS A 90 -2.20 2.93 -16.02
C LYS A 90 -3.17 1.76 -15.94
N ILE A 91 -2.95 0.85 -14.99
CA ILE A 91 -3.67 -0.43 -14.94
C ILE A 91 -4.85 -0.43 -13.94
N TYR A 92 -4.73 0.29 -12.84
CA TYR A 92 -5.74 0.47 -11.79
C TYR A 92 -5.85 1.95 -11.40
N PRO A 93 -6.25 2.83 -12.35
CA PRO A 93 -6.41 4.26 -12.07
C PRO A 93 -7.41 4.49 -10.92
N PRO A 94 -7.07 5.30 -9.89
CA PRO A 94 -7.86 5.42 -8.66
C PRO A 94 -9.30 5.88 -8.86
N ASP A 95 -9.52 6.78 -9.79
CA ASP A 95 -10.84 7.31 -10.19
C ASP A 95 -11.76 6.22 -10.75
N ARG A 96 -11.21 5.16 -11.35
CA ARG A 96 -12.00 4.02 -11.87
C ARG A 96 -12.16 2.86 -10.89
N TYR A 97 -11.25 2.71 -9.93
CA TYR A 97 -11.23 1.55 -9.04
C TYR A 97 -11.35 1.92 -7.57
N TRP A 98 -10.37 2.64 -7.02
CA TRP A 98 -10.31 2.95 -5.59
C TRP A 98 -11.46 3.84 -5.13
N GLN A 99 -11.68 4.99 -5.81
CA GLN A 99 -12.70 5.96 -5.41
C GLN A 99 -14.12 5.38 -5.50
N PRO A 100 -14.54 4.74 -6.61
CA PRO A 100 -15.88 4.13 -6.68
C PRO A 100 -16.07 3.03 -5.65
N TRP A 101 -15.03 2.25 -5.36
CA TRP A 101 -15.08 1.20 -4.34
C TRP A 101 -15.27 1.77 -2.93
N MET A 102 -14.51 2.80 -2.56
CA MET A 102 -14.66 3.47 -1.26
C MET A 102 -16.04 4.13 -1.12
N ASN A 103 -16.53 4.75 -2.18
CA ASN A 103 -17.88 5.33 -2.22
C ASN A 103 -18.96 4.26 -2.03
N GLN A 104 -18.82 3.10 -2.69
CA GLN A 104 -19.77 1.99 -2.54
C GLN A 104 -19.77 1.43 -1.10
N LEU A 105 -18.60 1.33 -0.47
CA LEU A 105 -18.49 0.85 0.91
C LEU A 105 -18.96 1.89 1.93
N ASN A 106 -19.04 3.17 1.54
CA ASN A 106 -19.31 4.32 2.41
C ASN A 106 -18.36 4.35 3.62
N ILE A 107 -17.06 4.27 3.37
CA ILE A 107 -16.01 4.24 4.40
C ILE A 107 -15.00 5.36 4.20
N LYS A 108 -14.60 5.98 5.31
CA LYS A 108 -13.46 6.91 5.32
C LYS A 108 -12.21 6.20 4.81
N SER A 109 -11.53 6.83 3.86
CA SER A 109 -10.31 6.27 3.28
C SER A 109 -9.22 7.31 3.12
N VAL A 110 -7.98 6.86 3.22
CA VAL A 110 -6.79 7.68 2.97
C VAL A 110 -6.01 7.02 1.84
N HIS A 111 -5.81 7.76 0.75
CA HIS A 111 -4.97 7.34 -0.34
C HIS A 111 -3.70 8.19 -0.35
N PHE A 112 -2.51 7.58 -0.20
CA PHE A 112 -1.24 8.30 -0.08
C PHE A 112 -1.05 9.37 -1.18
N ALA A 113 -1.43 9.06 -2.43
CA ALA A 113 -1.22 9.95 -3.57
C ALA A 113 -2.00 11.28 -3.50
N ASN A 114 -2.99 11.39 -2.59
CA ASN A 114 -3.73 12.63 -2.38
C ASN A 114 -2.99 13.60 -1.44
N TYR A 115 -1.94 13.13 -0.75
CA TYR A 115 -1.28 13.86 0.33
C TYR A 115 0.25 13.84 0.12
N PRO A 116 0.89 15.00 -0.12
CA PRO A 116 2.34 15.05 -0.37
C PRO A 116 3.19 14.50 0.78
N ASP A 117 2.77 14.72 2.01
CA ASP A 117 3.44 14.24 3.24
C ASP A 117 3.35 12.71 3.41
N LEU A 118 2.37 12.04 2.79
CA LEU A 118 2.28 10.58 2.70
C LEU A 118 3.01 9.99 1.49
N SER A 119 3.36 10.81 0.51
CA SER A 119 3.99 10.39 -0.75
C SER A 119 5.51 10.61 -0.81
N LYS A 120 6.09 11.29 0.18
CA LYS A 120 7.50 11.72 0.19
C LYS A 120 8.53 10.60 0.48
N PHE A 121 8.08 9.43 0.94
CA PHE A 121 8.96 8.37 1.45
C PHE A 121 9.69 7.62 0.34
N GLN A 122 10.95 7.24 0.60
CA GLN A 122 11.73 6.40 -0.30
C GLN A 122 11.45 4.93 -0.02
N LEU A 123 10.99 4.21 -1.05
CA LEU A 123 10.55 2.82 -0.93
C LEU A 123 11.47 1.92 -1.75
N ALA A 124 12.61 1.56 -1.14
CA ALA A 124 13.70 0.85 -1.80
C ALA A 124 13.23 -0.46 -2.46
N ASP A 125 12.28 -1.16 -1.83
CA ASP A 125 11.73 -2.41 -2.34
C ASP A 125 10.38 -2.26 -3.07
N THR A 126 10.00 -1.03 -3.45
CA THR A 126 8.75 -0.64 -4.12
C THR A 126 7.52 -0.42 -3.24
N SER A 127 7.49 -0.86 -1.97
CA SER A 127 6.25 -0.72 -1.17
C SER A 127 6.40 -0.66 0.35
N HIS A 128 7.54 -1.04 0.92
CA HIS A 128 7.71 -0.99 2.37
C HIS A 128 8.51 0.25 2.78
N LEU A 129 8.03 0.90 3.84
CA LEU A 129 8.74 1.98 4.52
C LEU A 129 10.00 1.43 5.19
N ASP A 130 11.03 2.26 5.24
CA ASP A 130 12.12 2.03 6.17
C ASP A 130 11.62 2.12 7.61
N MET A 131 12.21 1.34 8.52
CA MET A 131 11.88 1.39 9.94
C MET A 131 12.01 2.80 10.55
N ARG A 132 12.95 3.62 10.04
CA ARG A 132 13.18 5.00 10.46
C ARG A 132 12.07 5.95 10.02
N ASP A 133 11.41 5.64 8.91
CA ASP A 133 10.31 6.46 8.35
C ASP A 133 8.96 6.19 9.03
N LYS A 134 8.84 5.09 9.79
CA LYS A 134 7.56 4.67 10.39
C LYS A 134 6.93 5.74 11.29
N PRO A 135 7.67 6.38 12.25
CA PRO A 135 7.07 7.38 13.11
C PRO A 135 6.54 8.57 12.31
N ASP A 136 7.30 9.05 11.34
CA ASP A 136 6.92 10.19 10.50
C ASP A 136 5.72 9.88 9.61
N PHE A 137 5.68 8.68 8.99
CA PHE A 137 4.51 8.24 8.23
C PHE A 137 3.28 8.15 9.12
N THR A 138 3.39 7.54 10.31
CA THR A 138 2.26 7.43 11.24
C THR A 138 1.77 8.80 11.66
N LYS A 139 2.66 9.74 11.97
CA LYS A 139 2.30 11.11 12.38
C LYS A 139 1.56 11.85 11.26
N ALA A 140 2.08 11.79 10.04
CA ALA A 140 1.42 12.37 8.85
C ALA A 140 0.09 11.68 8.54
N TRP A 141 0.00 10.36 8.68
CA TRP A 141 -1.24 9.65 8.43
C TRP A 141 -2.34 10.02 9.44
N LEU A 142 -1.97 10.17 10.72
CA LEU A 142 -2.91 10.56 11.78
C LEU A 142 -3.57 11.91 11.51
N THR A 143 -2.87 12.89 10.92
CA THR A 143 -3.47 14.19 10.58
C THR A 143 -4.58 14.09 9.53
N HIS A 144 -4.58 13.02 8.72
CA HIS A 144 -5.59 12.80 7.67
C HIS A 144 -6.75 11.91 8.13
N ILE A 145 -6.68 11.35 9.34
CA ILE A 145 -7.74 10.50 9.89
C ILE A 145 -8.38 11.03 11.18
N GLN A 146 -7.71 11.90 11.91
CA GLN A 146 -8.25 12.56 13.09
C GLN A 146 -9.31 13.59 12.66
N GLU A 147 -10.54 13.38 13.15
CA GLU A 147 -11.62 14.36 13.24
C GLU A 147 -11.86 14.65 14.72
#